data_AF-A0A536ZZN3-F1
#
_entry.id   AF-A0A536ZZN3-F1
#
_cell.length_a   1.000
_cell.length_b   1.000
_cell.length_c   1.000
_cell.angle_alpha   90.00
_cell.angle_beta   90.00
_cell.angle_gamma   90.00
#
_symmetry.space_group_name_H-M   'P 1'
#
loop_
_entity.id
_entity.type
_entity.pdbx_description
1 polymer ?
#
loop_
_entity_poly.entity_id
_entity_poly.type
_entity_poly.pdbx_seq_one_letter_code
_entity_poly.pdbx_strand_id
1 'polypeptide(L)'
;MKNTLSTIPALAIAADTAATKAPAKPATSKVDPALEAEHTREDVRRHRIMAAAHEAAAKCQESDKDEDACNAELARACKGIAYGKYCGMKHPD
;
A
#
# COMPACT_ATOMS: atom_id res chain seq x y z
N MET A 1 -54.51 1.30 -18.76
CA MET A 1 -53.60 0.27 -18.20
C MET A 1 -52.77 0.99 -17.13
N LYS A 2 -53.29 1.21 -15.93
CA LYS A 2 -53.14 0.38 -14.71
C LYS A 2 -51.68 -0.02 -14.41
N ASN A 3 -51.11 0.72 -13.44
CA ASN A 3 -50.15 0.29 -12.41
C ASN A 3 -48.74 -0.13 -12.88
N THR A 4 -47.65 0.22 -12.19
CA THR A 4 -47.53 0.39 -10.73
C THR A 4 -46.26 1.20 -10.44
N LEU A 5 -46.41 2.29 -9.67
CA LEU A 5 -45.32 2.81 -8.86
C LEU A 5 -44.85 1.66 -7.96
N SER A 6 -43.61 1.21 -8.14
CA SER A 6 -43.00 0.22 -7.26
C SER A 6 -42.31 0.96 -6.14
N THR A 7 -42.96 0.93 -4.98
CA THR A 7 -42.46 1.40 -3.69
C THR A 7 -41.24 0.55 -3.31
N ILE A 8 -40.03 1.11 -3.40
CA ILE A 8 -38.82 0.47 -2.88
C ILE A 8 -38.89 0.54 -1.35
N PRO A 9 -38.84 -0.59 -0.62
CA PRO A 9 -38.78 -0.55 0.84
C PRO A 9 -37.43 0.05 1.26
N ALA A 10 -37.49 0.97 2.22
CA ALA A 10 -36.32 1.47 2.92
C ALA A 10 -35.65 0.30 3.65
N LEU A 11 -34.63 -0.30 3.03
CA LEU A 11 -33.69 -1.17 3.74
C LEU A 11 -32.89 -0.27 4.67
N ALA A 12 -33.19 -0.38 5.97
CA ALA A 12 -32.32 0.14 7.02
C ALA A 12 -30.94 -0.50 6.85
N ILE A 13 -29.96 0.31 6.43
CA ILE A 13 -28.56 -0.06 6.45
C ILE A 13 -28.22 -0.18 7.94
N ALA A 14 -28.10 -1.42 8.41
CA ALA A 14 -27.64 -1.70 9.75
C ALA A 14 -26.29 -1.02 9.92
N ALA A 15 -26.19 -0.19 10.96
CA ALA A 15 -25.00 0.51 11.37
C ALA A 15 -23.80 -0.45 11.36
N ASP A 16 -22.69 0.05 10.83
CA ASP A 16 -21.36 -0.51 10.95
C ASP A 16 -21.20 -1.18 12.31
N THR A 17 -21.05 -2.50 12.30
CA THR A 17 -20.40 -3.19 13.40
C THR A 17 -18.97 -2.66 13.40
N ALA A 18 -18.73 -1.63 14.20
CA ALA A 18 -17.42 -1.25 14.64
C ALA A 18 -16.79 -2.50 15.24
N ALA A 19 -16.00 -3.20 14.42
CA ALA A 19 -15.08 -4.21 14.88
C ALA A 19 -14.11 -3.48 15.81
N THR A 20 -14.42 -3.52 17.10
CA THR A 20 -13.51 -3.14 18.18
C THR A 20 -12.37 -4.15 18.14
N LYS A 21 -11.42 -3.92 17.22
CA LYS A 21 -10.13 -4.59 17.24
C LYS A 21 -9.49 -4.17 18.57
N ALA A 22 -9.50 -5.09 19.53
CA ALA A 22 -8.77 -4.93 20.77
C ALA A 22 -7.35 -4.42 20.44
N PRO A 23 -6.79 -3.48 21.23
CA PRO A 23 -5.43 -3.01 20.98
C PRO A 23 -4.52 -4.23 21.00
N ALA A 24 -3.81 -4.45 19.88
CA ALA A 24 -2.80 -5.49 19.83
C ALA A 24 -1.83 -5.23 20.98
N LYS A 25 -1.66 -6.22 21.88
CA LYS A 25 -0.64 -6.14 22.93
C LYS A 25 0.70 -5.82 22.25
N PRO A 26 1.43 -4.78 22.69
CA PRO A 26 2.73 -4.49 22.10
C PRO A 26 3.61 -5.71 22.27
N ALA A 27 4.13 -6.22 21.16
CA ALA A 27 5.14 -7.27 21.19
C ALA A 27 6.38 -6.68 21.89
N THR A 28 6.78 -7.25 23.01
CA THR A 28 7.99 -6.84 23.72
C THR A 28 9.21 -7.37 22.96
N SER A 29 9.81 -6.50 22.12
CA SER A 29 11.09 -6.78 21.47
C SER A 29 12.17 -6.96 22.55
N LYS A 30 12.98 -8.02 22.46
CA LYS A 30 14.14 -8.24 23.37
C LYS A 30 15.34 -7.35 23.00
N VAL A 31 15.17 -6.40 22.09
CA VAL A 31 16.22 -5.55 21.53
C VAL A 31 16.30 -4.25 22.34
N ASP A 32 17.50 -3.66 22.41
CA ASP A 32 17.74 -2.38 23.05
C ASP A 32 16.81 -1.28 22.49
N PRO A 33 16.08 -0.53 23.34
CA PRO A 33 15.10 0.45 22.88
C PRO A 33 15.67 1.57 21.99
N ALA A 34 16.94 1.96 22.19
CA ALA A 34 17.57 2.99 21.37
C ALA A 34 17.94 2.44 19.98
N LEU A 35 18.45 1.19 19.92
CA LEU A 35 18.72 0.50 18.65
C LEU A 35 17.42 0.27 17.85
N GLU A 36 16.33 -0.12 18.50
CA GLU A 36 15.03 -0.29 17.83
C GLU A 36 14.50 1.03 17.27
N ALA A 37 14.69 2.13 18.00
CA ALA A 37 14.26 3.45 17.54
C ALA A 37 15.05 3.91 16.31
N GLU A 38 16.35 3.65 16.25
CA GLU A 38 17.17 3.91 15.04
C GLU A 38 16.76 3.03 13.87
N HIS A 39 16.58 1.72 14.10
CA HIS A 39 16.12 0.79 13.08
C HIS A 39 14.77 1.22 12.49
N THR A 40 13.83 1.63 13.36
CA THR A 40 12.52 2.13 12.95
C THR A 40 12.64 3.38 12.08
N ARG A 41 13.53 4.32 12.44
CA ARG A 41 13.76 5.54 11.64
C ARG A 41 14.29 5.21 10.25
N GLU A 42 15.29 4.34 10.16
CA GLU A 42 15.87 3.95 8.87
C GLU A 42 14.85 3.19 8.02
N ASP A 43 14.06 2.29 8.62
CA ASP A 43 12.98 1.62 7.91
C ASP A 43 11.96 2.62 7.36
N VAL A 44 11.48 3.56 8.16
CA VAL A 44 10.54 4.60 7.68
C VAL A 44 11.14 5.36 6.50
N ARG A 45 12.42 5.73 6.57
CA ARG A 45 13.13 6.41 5.49
C ARG A 45 13.16 5.56 4.22
N ARG A 46 13.55 4.28 4.32
CA ARG A 46 13.57 3.36 3.16
C ARG A 46 12.19 3.20 2.53
N HIS A 47 11.15 3.01 3.34
CA HIS A 47 9.78 2.84 2.86
C HIS A 47 9.24 4.10 2.16
N ARG A 48 9.60 5.29 2.64
CA ARG A 48 9.25 6.56 1.96
C ARG A 48 9.89 6.66 0.58
N ILE A 49 11.14 6.24 0.42
CA ILE A 49 11.82 6.22 -0.88
C ILE A 49 11.15 5.20 -1.81
N MET A 50 10.81 4.01 -1.30
CA MET A 50 10.09 3.00 -2.09
C MET A 50 8.73 3.51 -2.55
N ALA A 51 7.96 4.16 -1.68
CA ALA A 51 6.66 4.73 -2.04
C ALA A 51 6.78 5.76 -3.17
N ALA A 52 7.76 6.66 -3.09
CA ALA A 52 8.01 7.65 -4.13
C ALA A 52 8.45 7.00 -5.46
N ALA A 53 9.24 5.93 -5.41
CA ALA A 53 9.67 5.19 -6.60
C ALA A 53 8.48 4.48 -7.28
N HIS A 54 7.59 3.86 -6.49
CA HIS A 54 6.38 3.22 -7.02
C HIS A 54 5.36 4.23 -7.55
N GLU A 55 5.21 5.39 -6.92
CA GLU A 55 4.38 6.48 -7.44
C GLU A 55 4.93 7.01 -8.78
N ALA A 56 6.24 7.16 -8.91
CA ALA A 56 6.88 7.57 -10.17
C ALA A 56 6.69 6.52 -11.27
N ALA A 57 6.78 5.23 -10.93
CA ALA A 57 6.50 4.14 -11.87
C ALA A 57 5.04 4.14 -12.35
N ALA A 58 4.08 4.36 -11.45
CA ALA A 58 2.67 4.49 -11.82
C ALA A 58 2.44 5.65 -12.80
N LYS A 59 3.00 6.83 -12.51
CA LYS A 59 2.92 7.99 -13.42
C LYS A 59 3.59 7.73 -14.77
N CYS A 60 4.68 6.97 -14.79
CA CYS A 60 5.33 6.56 -16.04
C CYS A 60 4.40 5.69 -16.89
N GLN A 61 3.72 4.72 -16.27
CA GLN A 61 2.74 3.85 -16.97
C GLN A 61 1.51 4.64 -17.46
N GLU A 62 1.07 5.65 -16.72
CA GLU A 62 -0.01 6.57 -17.15
C GLU A 62 0.37 7.44 -18.36
N SER A 63 1.67 7.55 -18.67
CA SER A 63 2.19 8.42 -19.74
C SER A 63 2.38 7.72 -21.10
N ASP A 64 1.75 6.56 -21.31
CA ASP A 64 1.88 5.71 -22.51
C ASP A 64 3.32 5.27 -22.83
N LYS A 65 4.23 5.35 -21.86
CA LYS A 65 5.59 4.83 -21.98
C LYS A 65 5.57 3.31 -21.93
N ASP A 66 6.55 2.72 -22.60
CA ASP A 66 6.81 1.28 -22.53
C ASP A 66 6.99 0.81 -21.07
N GLU A 67 6.31 -0.29 -20.71
CA GLU A 67 6.29 -0.80 -19.34
C GLU A 67 7.70 -1.21 -18.88
N ASP A 68 8.51 -1.78 -19.76
CA ASP A 68 9.88 -2.17 -19.45
C ASP A 68 10.77 -0.95 -19.17
N ALA A 69 10.57 0.16 -19.89
CA ALA A 69 11.22 1.43 -19.57
C ALA A 69 10.83 1.95 -18.18
N CYS A 70 9.54 1.93 -17.82
CA CYS A 70 9.06 2.33 -16.49
C CYS A 70 9.61 1.42 -15.38
N ASN A 71 9.64 0.12 -15.61
CA ASN A 71 10.22 -0.85 -14.68
C ASN A 71 11.74 -0.67 -14.52
N ALA A 72 12.46 -0.26 -15.57
CA ALA A 72 13.88 0.07 -15.48
C ALA A 72 14.15 1.34 -14.66
N GLU A 73 13.29 2.35 -14.78
CA GLU A 73 13.34 3.55 -13.93
C GLU A 73 13.06 3.22 -12.46
N LEU A 74 12.04 2.38 -12.20
CA LEU A 74 11.73 1.86 -10.86
C LEU A 74 12.93 1.11 -10.24
N ALA A 75 13.53 0.18 -11.00
CA ALA A 75 14.68 -0.60 -10.55
C ALA A 75 15.87 0.30 -10.17
N ARG A 76 16.10 1.38 -10.94
CA ARG A 76 17.14 2.38 -10.65
C ARG A 76 16.82 3.16 -9.37
N ALA A 77 15.58 3.60 -9.18
CA ALA A 77 15.16 4.37 -8.02
C ALA A 77 15.21 3.56 -6.71
N CYS A 78 14.99 2.25 -6.78
CA CYS A 78 14.98 1.35 -5.62
C CYS A 78 16.30 0.63 -5.35
N LYS A 79 17.35 0.86 -6.16
CA LYS A 79 18.61 0.13 -6.06
C LYS A 79 19.25 0.32 -4.68
N GLY A 80 19.54 -0.80 -4.01
CA GLY A 80 20.14 -0.82 -2.68
C GLY A 80 19.15 -0.61 -1.52
N ILE A 81 17.86 -0.49 -1.81
CA ILE A 81 16.80 -0.27 -0.80
C ILE A 81 15.82 -1.45 -0.76
N ALA A 82 15.48 -2.00 -1.93
CA ALA A 82 14.56 -3.13 -2.08
C ALA A 82 15.16 -4.25 -2.95
N TYR A 83 14.50 -5.40 -2.97
CA TYR A 83 14.92 -6.58 -3.73
C TYR A 83 14.26 -6.65 -5.12
N GLY A 84 15.05 -7.05 -6.13
CA GLY A 84 14.58 -7.41 -7.48
C GLY A 84 14.27 -6.23 -8.41
N LYS A 85 13.95 -6.54 -9.69
CA LYS A 85 13.60 -5.57 -10.75
C LYS A 85 12.39 -4.71 -10.37
N TYR A 86 11.42 -5.31 -9.69
CA TYR A 86 10.13 -4.69 -9.36
C TYR A 86 10.07 -4.10 -7.95
N CYS A 87 11.22 -3.82 -7.33
CA CYS A 87 11.29 -3.15 -6.02
C CYS A 87 10.38 -3.80 -4.95
N GLY A 88 10.44 -5.13 -4.85
CA GLY A 88 9.65 -5.92 -3.89
C GLY A 88 8.21 -6.27 -4.30
N MET A 89 7.71 -5.76 -5.44
CA MET A 89 6.42 -6.20 -5.98
C MET A 89 6.57 -7.52 -6.73
N LYS A 90 5.54 -8.37 -6.65
CA LYS A 90 5.39 -9.50 -7.56
C LYS A 90 4.85 -8.97 -8.88
N HIS A 91 5.38 -9.48 -9.99
CA HIS A 91 4.76 -9.27 -11.29
C HIS A 91 3.45 -10.07 -11.31
N PRO A 92 2.33 -9.52 -11.82
CA PRO A 92 1.14 -10.32 -12.08
C PRO A 92 1.48 -11.39 -13.12
N ASP A 93 1.23 -12.66 -12.78
CA ASP A 93 1.36 -13.81 -13.70
C ASP A 93 0.23 -13.83 -14.75
#